data_AF-A0A348VUZ2-F1
#
_entry.id   AF-A0A348VUZ2-F1
#
_cell.length_a   1.000
_cell.length_b   1.000
_cell.length_c   1.000
_cell.angle_alpha   90.00
_cell.angle_beta   90.00
_cell.angle_gamma   90.00
#
_symmetry.space_group_name_H-M   'P 1'
#
loop_
_entity.id
_entity.type
_entity.pdbx_description
1 polymer ?
#
loop_
_entity_poly.entity_id
_entity_poly.type
_entity_poly.pdbx_seq_one_letter_code
_entity_poly.pdbx_strand_id
1 'polypeptide(L)'
;MDICKNDEFADETDFSINLREGLVLRRKLEFQNKDRVGGVVTNIPHLVTHHSPSGFEWGYGGSGPADLLLNTCQLYLNITGYSGRKTKCFDGSCWELAWYLHQDFKRDFIAGVPRASSIVIPFETIDNWFQMRMTDALLAQCREWVEAEDQ
;
A
#
# COMPACT_ATOMS: atom_id res chain seq x y z
N MET A 1 -14.31 -11.07 1.14
CA MET A 1 -13.59 -10.05 0.36
C MET A 1 -13.78 -8.74 1.12
N ASP A 2 -12.74 -8.23 1.78
CA ASP A 2 -12.74 -6.87 2.35
C ASP A 2 -12.31 -5.94 1.22
N ILE A 3 -13.29 -5.46 0.45
CA ILE A 3 -13.07 -4.45 -0.58
C ILE A 3 -13.61 -3.15 -0.01
N CYS A 4 -12.81 -2.08 -0.08
CA CYS A 4 -13.26 -0.74 0.30
C CYS A 4 -14.49 -0.31 -0.49
N LYS A 5 -15.39 0.42 0.16
CA LYS A 5 -16.69 0.79 -0.42
C LYS A 5 -16.68 2.09 -1.23
N ASN A 6 -15.51 2.70 -1.41
CA ASN A 6 -15.41 4.02 -2.05
C ASN A 6 -14.97 3.90 -3.51
N ASP A 7 -15.95 3.95 -4.41
CA ASP A 7 -15.75 4.15 -5.86
C ASP A 7 -15.40 5.61 -6.22
N GLU A 8 -15.16 6.48 -5.22
CA GLU A 8 -15.02 7.94 -5.37
C GLU A 8 -13.59 8.47 -5.14
N PHE A 9 -12.55 7.63 -5.21
CA PHE A 9 -11.17 8.13 -5.13
C PHE A 9 -10.76 8.85 -6.42
N ALA A 10 -9.95 9.91 -6.28
CA ALA A 10 -9.47 10.69 -7.42
C ALA A 10 -8.36 9.99 -8.23
N ASP A 11 -7.79 8.92 -7.67
CA ASP A 11 -6.80 8.09 -8.34
C ASP A 11 -7.42 7.07 -9.30
N GLU A 12 -6.69 6.74 -10.36
CA GLU A 12 -7.08 5.75 -11.35
C GLU A 12 -6.27 4.47 -11.18
N THR A 13 -6.93 3.34 -11.39
CA THR A 13 -6.25 2.05 -11.39
C THR A 13 -5.87 1.60 -12.80
N ASP A 14 -4.59 1.30 -12.99
CA ASP A 14 -4.02 0.78 -14.23
C ASP A 14 -3.51 -0.64 -14.00
N PHE A 15 -4.37 -1.63 -14.30
CA PHE A 15 -4.03 -3.04 -14.20
C PHE A 15 -3.29 -3.59 -15.42
N SER A 16 -2.76 -2.73 -16.32
CA SER A 16 -1.97 -3.20 -17.47
C SER A 16 -0.67 -3.89 -17.05
N ILE A 17 -0.16 -3.58 -15.85
CA ILE A 17 0.99 -4.23 -15.22
C ILE A 17 0.51 -4.86 -13.92
N ASN A 18 0.72 -6.16 -13.75
CA ASN A 18 0.40 -6.84 -12.49
C ASN A 18 1.41 -6.47 -11.40
N LEU A 19 1.01 -6.50 -10.12
CA LEU A 19 1.97 -6.29 -9.02
C LEU A 19 3.16 -7.27 -9.09
N ARG A 20 2.96 -8.51 -9.56
CA ARG A 20 4.02 -9.51 -9.78
C ARG A 20 5.04 -9.12 -10.87
N GLU A 21 4.75 -8.10 -11.66
CA GLU A 21 5.68 -7.50 -12.62
C GLU A 21 6.33 -6.24 -12.02
N GLY A 22 5.54 -5.41 -11.32
CA GLY A 22 6.05 -4.29 -10.53
C GLY A 22 4.97 -3.38 -9.97
N LEU A 23 5.34 -2.50 -9.03
CA LEU A 23 4.49 -1.43 -8.52
C LEU A 23 4.57 -0.22 -9.45
N VAL A 24 3.42 0.19 -9.99
CA VAL A 24 3.31 1.32 -10.91
C VAL A 24 2.96 2.59 -10.15
N LEU A 25 3.77 3.64 -10.30
CA LEU A 25 3.52 4.98 -9.80
C LEU A 25 3.56 5.95 -10.98
N ARG A 26 2.40 6.37 -11.51
CA ARG A 26 2.31 7.26 -12.68
C ARG A 26 1.49 8.50 -12.36
N ARG A 27 1.93 9.65 -12.87
CA ARG A 27 1.13 10.89 -12.83
C ARG A 27 0.38 11.06 -14.14
N LYS A 28 -0.88 11.45 -14.07
CA LYS A 28 -1.58 12.00 -15.23
C LYS A 28 -0.85 13.26 -15.69
N LEU A 29 -0.65 13.37 -17.00
CA LEU A 29 -0.16 14.62 -17.59
C LEU A 29 -1.33 15.62 -17.59
N GLU A 30 -1.38 16.48 -16.58
CA GLU A 30 -2.30 17.62 -16.61
C GLU A 30 -1.68 18.74 -17.46
N PHE A 31 -2.05 18.78 -18.74
CA PHE A 31 -1.58 19.80 -19.69
C PHE A 31 -2.03 21.24 -19.36
N GLN A 32 -2.82 21.46 -18.29
CA GLN A 32 -3.47 22.74 -18.03
C GLN A 32 -2.96 23.50 -16.80
N ASN A 33 -2.12 22.91 -15.94
CA ASN A 33 -1.58 23.66 -14.80
C ASN A 33 -0.23 23.13 -14.33
N LYS A 34 0.85 23.90 -14.56
CA LYS A 34 2.23 23.51 -14.21
C LYS A 34 2.46 23.35 -12.69
N ASP A 35 1.56 23.91 -11.88
CA ASP A 35 1.65 23.88 -10.42
C ASP A 35 0.82 22.77 -9.76
N ARG A 36 0.06 21.99 -10.55
CA ARG A 36 -0.66 20.82 -10.05
C ARG A 36 0.10 19.55 -10.40
N VAL A 37 0.40 18.76 -9.39
CA VAL A 37 0.78 17.37 -9.58
C VAL A 37 -0.47 16.66 -10.06
N GLY A 38 -0.46 16.17 -11.30
CA GLY A 38 -1.62 15.51 -11.89
C GLY A 38 -2.05 14.28 -11.10
N GLY A 39 -3.29 13.84 -11.36
CA GLY A 39 -3.89 12.67 -10.68
C GLY A 39 -2.99 11.43 -10.66
N VAL A 40 -3.15 10.60 -9.63
CA VAL A 40 -2.41 9.35 -9.47
C VAL A 40 -2.97 8.26 -10.38
N VAL A 41 -2.06 7.49 -10.99
CA VAL A 41 -2.36 6.26 -11.70
C VAL A 41 -1.44 5.16 -11.13
N THR A 42 -2.02 4.08 -10.62
CA THR A 42 -1.28 2.97 -10.02
C THR A 42 -1.95 1.63 -10.30
N ASN A 43 -1.22 0.52 -10.20
CA ASN A 43 -1.80 -0.82 -10.32
C ASN A 43 -2.28 -1.40 -8.97
N ILE A 44 -2.30 -0.57 -7.92
CA ILE A 44 -2.73 -0.94 -6.58
C ILE A 44 -4.21 -0.60 -6.40
N PRO A 45 -5.08 -1.59 -6.08
CA PRO A 45 -6.47 -1.33 -5.75
C PRO A 45 -6.61 -0.77 -4.32
N HIS A 46 -7.66 0.01 -4.09
CA HIS A 46 -8.14 0.36 -2.75
C HIS A 46 -8.83 -0.85 -2.11
N LEU A 47 -8.07 -1.64 -1.36
CA LEU A 47 -8.57 -2.74 -0.55
C LEU A 47 -9.00 -2.26 0.84
N VAL A 48 -8.27 -1.28 1.39
CA VAL A 48 -8.48 -0.68 2.71
C VAL A 48 -8.23 0.83 2.66
N THR A 49 -8.86 1.59 3.54
CA THR A 49 -8.56 3.02 3.75
C THR A 49 -8.26 3.22 5.22
N HIS A 50 -7.11 3.82 5.54
CA HIS A 50 -6.77 4.10 6.93
C HIS A 50 -6.75 5.59 7.23
N HIS A 51 -6.03 6.38 6.41
CA HIS A 51 -5.76 7.78 6.71
C HIS A 51 -6.00 8.73 5.53
N SER A 52 -6.23 8.25 4.31
CA SER A 52 -6.36 9.09 3.12
C SER A 52 -7.67 8.85 2.39
N PRO A 53 -8.80 9.39 2.87
CA PRO A 53 -10.05 9.37 2.11
C PRO A 53 -9.95 10.12 0.77
N SER A 54 -8.91 10.95 0.59
CA SER A 54 -8.62 11.67 -0.65
C SER A 54 -7.84 10.86 -1.70
N GLY A 55 -7.44 9.61 -1.39
CA GLY A 55 -6.76 8.72 -2.33
C GLY A 55 -5.24 8.60 -2.14
N PHE A 56 -4.58 7.95 -3.09
CA PHE A 56 -3.15 7.64 -3.05
C PHE A 56 -2.24 8.80 -3.46
N GLU A 57 -1.00 8.81 -2.97
CA GLU A 57 0.04 9.82 -3.26
C GLU A 57 1.47 9.25 -3.07
N TRP A 58 2.50 10.01 -3.45
CA TRP A 58 3.93 9.73 -3.13
C TRP A 58 4.79 11.00 -3.07
N GLY A 59 6.04 10.84 -2.65
CA GLY A 59 7.05 11.89 -2.60
C GLY A 59 7.05 12.74 -1.34
N TYR A 60 6.39 12.26 -0.28
CA TYR A 60 6.42 12.83 1.06
C TYR A 60 5.98 11.77 2.10
N GLY A 61 6.12 12.09 3.38
CA GLY A 61 5.85 11.16 4.49
C GLY A 61 4.41 11.08 5.00
N GLY A 62 3.42 11.62 4.27
CA GLY A 62 2.04 11.80 4.79
C GLY A 62 1.09 10.61 4.61
N SER A 63 -0.21 10.87 4.74
CA SER A 63 -1.29 9.86 4.76
C SER A 63 -1.54 9.19 3.41
N GLY A 64 -1.61 9.93 2.31
CA GLY A 64 -1.81 9.35 0.96
C GLY A 64 -0.72 8.34 0.57
N PRO A 65 0.57 8.64 0.78
CA PRO A 65 1.65 7.67 0.62
C PRO A 65 1.56 6.48 1.58
N ALA A 66 1.09 6.69 2.81
CA ALA A 66 0.91 5.60 3.77
C ALA A 66 -0.21 4.64 3.34
N ASP A 67 -1.35 5.15 2.89
CA ASP A 67 -2.47 4.32 2.43
C ASP A 67 -2.12 3.57 1.14
N LEU A 68 -1.36 4.18 0.21
CA LEU A 68 -0.86 3.49 -0.97
C LEU A 68 -0.02 2.27 -0.60
N LEU A 69 0.91 2.41 0.35
CA LEU A 69 1.74 1.28 0.74
C LEU A 69 1.03 0.29 1.66
N LEU A 70 0.06 0.72 2.45
CA LEU A 70 -0.77 -0.21 3.19
C LEU A 70 -1.53 -1.15 2.24
N ASN A 71 -2.12 -0.59 1.18
CA ASN A 71 -2.80 -1.36 0.14
C ASN A 71 -1.82 -2.23 -0.67
N THR A 72 -0.61 -1.74 -0.92
CA THR A 72 0.42 -2.54 -1.59
C THR A 72 0.85 -3.74 -0.73
N CYS A 73 1.11 -3.53 0.56
CA CYS A 73 1.41 -4.61 1.51
C CYS A 73 0.24 -5.61 1.60
N GLN A 74 -0.99 -5.11 1.70
CA GLN A 74 -2.19 -5.95 1.73
C GLN A 74 -2.32 -6.81 0.48
N LEU A 75 -2.14 -6.23 -0.71
CA LEU A 75 -2.21 -6.95 -1.97
C LEU A 75 -1.08 -7.98 -2.10
N TYR A 76 0.16 -7.59 -1.76
CA TYR A 76 1.31 -8.49 -1.76
C TYR A 76 1.04 -9.73 -0.90
N LEU A 77 0.61 -9.53 0.35
CA LEU A 77 0.30 -10.64 1.25
C LEU A 77 -0.83 -11.54 0.73
N ASN A 78 -1.84 -10.97 0.07
CA ASN A 78 -2.90 -11.76 -0.56
C ASN A 78 -2.36 -12.63 -1.69
N ILE A 79 -1.53 -12.09 -2.58
CA ILE A 79 -1.00 -12.83 -3.75
C ILE A 79 0.08 -13.86 -3.38
N THR A 80 0.70 -13.74 -2.21
CA THR A 80 1.63 -14.74 -1.65
C THR A 80 0.93 -15.76 -0.75
N GLY A 81 -0.41 -15.67 -0.60
CA GLY A 81 -1.18 -16.62 0.20
C GLY A 81 -0.97 -16.47 1.71
N TYR A 82 -0.54 -15.32 2.19
CA TYR A 82 -0.44 -15.05 3.62
C TYR A 82 -1.83 -15.04 4.27
N SER A 83 -1.89 -15.49 5.51
CA SER A 83 -3.05 -15.37 6.38
C SER A 83 -2.58 -15.19 7.81
N GLY A 84 -3.28 -14.35 8.57
CA GLY A 84 -2.96 -14.03 9.96
C GLY A 84 -4.05 -13.19 10.59
N ARG A 85 -3.74 -12.49 11.67
CA ARG A 85 -4.67 -11.54 12.29
C ARG A 85 -4.92 -10.35 11.39
N LYS A 86 -6.08 -9.73 11.57
CA LYS A 86 -6.48 -8.50 10.87
C LYS A 86 -6.64 -7.34 11.85
N THR A 87 -6.25 -6.16 11.39
CA THR A 87 -6.42 -4.90 12.09
C THR A 87 -7.46 -4.06 11.38
N LYS A 88 -8.33 -3.42 12.17
CA LYS A 88 -9.39 -2.56 11.65
C LYS A 88 -8.81 -1.27 11.07
N CYS A 89 -9.20 -0.93 9.84
CA CYS A 89 -8.91 0.35 9.22
C CYS A 89 -10.14 1.26 9.28
N PHE A 90 -10.01 2.52 8.84
CA PHE A 90 -11.13 3.45 8.75
C PHE A 90 -12.24 2.86 7.86
N ASP A 91 -11.85 2.33 6.69
CA ASP A 91 -12.68 1.45 5.88
C ASP A 91 -11.95 0.13 5.57
N GLY A 92 -12.67 -0.98 5.63
CA GLY A 92 -12.11 -2.33 5.55
C GLY A 92 -11.30 -2.76 6.79
N SER A 93 -10.53 -3.85 6.63
CA SER A 93 -9.54 -4.35 7.58
C SER A 93 -8.37 -4.94 6.80
N CYS A 94 -7.14 -4.71 7.26
CA CYS A 94 -5.94 -5.24 6.64
C CYS A 94 -5.31 -6.34 7.49
N TRP A 95 -4.40 -7.13 6.93
CA TRP A 95 -3.54 -8.00 7.71
C TRP A 95 -2.70 -7.17 8.67
N GLU A 96 -2.58 -7.62 9.91
CA GLU A 96 -1.76 -6.94 10.92
C GLU A 96 -0.29 -6.88 10.48
N LEU A 97 0.18 -7.87 9.71
CA LEU A 97 1.50 -7.82 9.09
C LEU A 97 1.64 -6.67 8.07
N ALA A 98 0.60 -6.39 7.27
CA ALA A 98 0.60 -5.23 6.38
C ALA A 98 0.69 -3.92 7.19
N TRP A 99 -0.03 -3.88 8.32
CA TRP A 99 0.00 -2.75 9.24
C TRP A 99 1.41 -2.49 9.81
N TYR A 100 2.12 -3.53 10.27
CA TYR A 100 3.49 -3.36 10.77
C TYR A 100 4.48 -2.92 9.68
N LEU A 101 4.30 -3.36 8.45
CA LEU A 101 5.29 -3.14 7.38
C LEU A 101 5.11 -1.82 6.63
N HIS A 102 3.89 -1.30 6.48
CA HIS A 102 3.62 -0.24 5.49
C HIS A 102 4.38 1.07 5.71
N GLN A 103 4.64 1.47 6.96
CA GLN A 103 5.33 2.74 7.23
C GLN A 103 6.80 2.69 6.82
N ASP A 104 7.49 1.58 7.11
CA ASP A 104 8.86 1.35 6.66
C ASP A 104 8.91 1.18 5.14
N PHE A 105 7.95 0.46 4.57
CA PHE A 105 7.87 0.29 3.12
C PHE A 105 7.69 1.63 2.39
N LYS A 106 6.80 2.49 2.92
CA LYS A 106 6.60 3.86 2.44
C LYS A 106 7.90 4.67 2.47
N ARG A 107 8.59 4.66 3.62
CA ARG A 107 9.85 5.38 3.81
C ARG A 107 10.89 4.93 2.78
N ASP A 108 11.05 3.63 2.62
CA ASP A 108 12.11 3.04 1.82
C ASP A 108 11.87 3.18 0.30
N PHE A 109 10.60 3.22 -0.16
CA PHE A 109 10.30 3.20 -1.59
C PHE A 109 9.75 4.48 -2.18
N ILE A 110 8.86 5.21 -1.49
CA ILE A 110 8.08 6.28 -2.15
C ILE A 110 8.16 7.64 -1.47
N ALA A 111 8.56 7.70 -0.20
CA ALA A 111 8.60 8.97 0.53
C ALA A 111 9.63 9.94 -0.09
N GLY A 112 10.73 9.42 -0.64
CA GLY A 112 11.78 10.20 -1.30
C GLY A 112 11.67 10.32 -2.82
N VAL A 113 10.68 9.65 -3.44
CA VAL A 113 10.50 9.69 -4.90
C VAL A 113 9.99 11.08 -5.30
N PRO A 114 10.60 11.78 -6.28
CA PRO A 114 10.12 13.09 -6.70
C PRO A 114 8.62 13.05 -7.03
N ARG A 115 7.83 13.94 -6.43
CA ARG A 115 6.36 13.90 -6.51
C ARG A 115 5.82 13.89 -7.95
N ALA A 116 6.48 14.58 -8.87
CA ALA A 116 6.11 14.65 -10.29
C ALA A 116 6.60 13.46 -11.15
N SER A 117 7.42 12.56 -10.59
CA SER A 117 7.98 11.44 -11.36
C SER A 117 6.97 10.32 -11.56
N SER A 118 7.10 9.64 -12.69
CA SER A 118 6.44 8.36 -12.96
C SER A 118 7.49 7.26 -13.00
N ILE A 119 7.35 6.26 -12.14
CA ILE A 119 8.30 5.15 -11.99
C ILE A 119 7.57 3.81 -11.91
N VAL A 120 8.27 2.73 -12.24
CA VAL A 120 7.85 1.37 -11.95
C VAL A 120 8.92 0.74 -11.08
N ILE A 121 8.52 0.24 -9.91
CA ILE A 121 9.40 -0.47 -9.00
C ILE A 121 9.28 -1.97 -9.31
N PRO A 122 10.36 -2.68 -9.71
CA PRO A 122 10.29 -4.09 -10.07
C PRO A 122 9.79 -4.96 -8.93
N PHE A 123 8.99 -5.98 -9.24
CA PHE A 123 8.46 -6.90 -8.22
C PHE A 123 9.57 -7.58 -7.42
N GLU A 124 10.67 -8.00 -8.04
CA GLU A 124 11.80 -8.61 -7.35
C GLU A 124 12.37 -7.68 -6.25
N THR A 125 12.40 -6.37 -6.48
CA THR A 125 12.84 -5.41 -5.46
C THR A 125 11.87 -5.36 -4.28
N ILE A 126 10.57 -5.48 -4.56
CA ILE A 126 9.51 -5.51 -3.55
C ILE A 126 9.57 -6.81 -2.75
N ASP A 127 9.58 -7.96 -3.45
CA ASP A 127 9.64 -9.30 -2.86
C ASP A 127 10.86 -9.43 -1.95
N ASN A 128 12.06 -9.08 -2.42
CA ASN A 128 13.27 -9.09 -1.59
C ASN A 128 13.12 -8.24 -0.32
N TRP A 129 12.50 -7.06 -0.41
CA TRP A 129 12.27 -6.21 0.76
C TRP A 129 11.35 -6.87 1.79
N PHE A 130 10.28 -7.53 1.33
CA PHE A 130 9.36 -8.29 2.20
C PHE A 130 10.05 -9.50 2.82
N GLN A 131 10.75 -10.32 2.03
CA GLN A 131 11.46 -11.52 2.53
C GLN A 131 12.49 -11.16 3.62
N MET A 132 13.18 -10.02 3.49
CA MET A 132 14.12 -9.55 4.51
C MET A 132 13.45 -9.10 5.83
N ARG A 133 12.17 -8.69 5.80
CA ARG A 133 11.48 -8.11 6.97
C ARG A 133 10.43 -9.03 7.58
N MET A 134 9.90 -9.98 6.83
CA MET A 134 8.97 -11.01 7.29
C MET A 134 9.73 -12.10 8.07
N THR A 135 10.38 -11.69 9.16
CA THR A 135 11.10 -12.58 10.07
C THR A 135 10.12 -13.54 10.77
N ASP A 136 10.60 -14.70 11.20
CA ASP A 136 9.80 -15.68 11.95
C ASP A 136 9.15 -15.07 13.19
N ALA A 137 9.85 -14.19 13.90
CA ALA A 137 9.34 -13.51 15.08
C ALA A 137 8.14 -12.59 14.73
N LEU A 138 8.26 -11.78 13.67
CA LEU A 138 7.17 -10.91 13.23
C LEU A 138 5.98 -11.72 12.71
N LEU A 139 6.24 -12.81 11.97
CA LEU A 139 5.21 -13.72 11.49
C LEU A 139 4.46 -14.38 12.63
N ALA A 140 5.15 -14.85 13.67
CA ALA A 140 4.54 -15.42 14.86
C ALA A 140 3.63 -14.39 15.56
N GLN A 141 4.15 -13.18 15.82
CA GLN A 141 3.38 -12.08 16.42
C GLN A 141 2.10 -11.74 15.64
N CYS A 142 2.15 -11.77 14.31
CA CYS A 142 1.00 -11.44 13.47
C CYS A 142 0.02 -12.62 13.25
N ARG A 143 0.40 -13.85 13.62
CA ARG A 143 -0.44 -15.05 13.50
C ARG A 143 -1.07 -15.49 14.82
N GLU A 144 -0.39 -15.26 15.94
CA GLU A 144 -0.83 -15.72 17.25
C GLU A 144 -2.10 -15.00 17.73
N TRP A 145 -3.06 -15.77 18.22
CA TRP A 145 -4.07 -15.26 19.15
C TRP A 145 -3.39 -15.12 20.50
N VAL A 146 -3.10 -13.90 20.93
CA VAL A 146 -2.92 -13.64 22.36
C VAL A 146 -4.34 -13.65 22.92
N GLU A 147 -4.71 -14.66 23.71
CA GLU A 147 -5.86 -14.53 24.60
C GLU A 147 -5.65 -13.23 25.37
N ALA A 148 -6.47 -12.21 25.09
CA ALA A 148 -6.53 -11.08 25.98
C ALA A 148 -7.01 -11.66 27.31
N GLU A 149 -6.11 -11.74 28.29
CA GLU A 149 -6.52 -11.90 29.68
C GLU A 149 -7.43 -10.70 29.99
N ASP A 150 -8.73 -10.95 30.01
CA ASP A 150 -9.68 -10.09 30.72
C ASP A 150 -9.26 -10.11 32.20
N GLN A 151 -8.57 -9.05 32.64
CA GLN A 151 -8.39 -8.69 34.06
C GLN A 151 -9.10 -7.37 34.34
#